data_AF-A0A158DM37-F1
#
_entry.id   AF-A0A158DM37-F1
#
_cell.length_a   1.000
_cell.length_b   1.000
_cell.length_c   1.000
_cell.angle_alpha   90.00
_cell.angle_beta   90.00
_cell.angle_gamma   90.00
#
_symmetry.space_group_name_H-M   'P 1'
#
loop_
_entity.id
_entity.type
_entity.pdbx_description
1 polymer ?
#
loop_
_entity_poly.entity_id
_entity_poly.type
_entity_poly.pdbx_seq_one_letter_code
_entity_poly.pdbx_strand_id
1 'polypeptide(L)' 'MSKPIVKYTDLQGTGHGKAFLIPVDHPNERLNGKIVMTSGIEKFDKATGRIETRNTIYMPQ' A
#
# COMPACT_ATOMS: atom_id res chain seq x y z
N MET A 1 -18.68 -2.59 -2.29
CA MET A 1 -17.94 -2.25 -1.05
C MET A 1 -16.78 -1.33 -1.42
N SER A 2 -16.54 -0.27 -0.65
CA SER A 2 -15.36 0.57 -0.84
C SER A 2 -14.09 -0.20 -0.41
N LYS A 3 -12.98 0.01 -1.13
CA LYS A 3 -11.68 -0.60 -0.76
C LYS A 3 -11.18 0.04 0.55
N PRO A 4 -10.69 -0.72 1.55
CA PRO A 4 -10.03 -0.17 2.72
C PRO A 4 -8.84 0.72 2.33
N ILE A 5 -8.63 1.78 3.10
CA ILE A 5 -7.49 2.67 2.99
C ILE A 5 -6.47 2.23 4.05
N VAL A 6 -5.23 2.01 3.62
CA VAL A 6 -4.10 1.68 4.50
C VAL A 6 -3.10 2.81 4.44
N LYS A 7 -2.70 3.31 5.60
CA LYS A 7 -1.59 4.27 5.71
C LYS A 7 -0.25 3.56 5.72
N TYR A 8 0.76 4.17 5.10
CA TYR A 8 2.12 3.64 5.07
C TYR A 8 3.16 4.76 5.24
N THR A 9 4.30 4.44 5.85
CA THR A 9 5.37 5.41 6.13
C THR A 9 6.45 5.43 5.07
N ASP A 10 6.71 4.29 4.42
CA ASP A 10 7.77 4.20 3.42
C ASP A 10 7.39 3.28 2.26
N LEU A 11 7.80 3.66 1.05
CA LEU A 11 7.70 2.88 -0.18
C LEU A 11 9.11 2.42 -0.56
N GLN A 12 9.44 1.18 -0.20
CA GLN A 12 10.75 0.57 -0.46
C GLN A 12 11.00 0.30 -1.95
N GLY A 13 9.93 0.16 -2.73
CA GLY A 13 10.04 0.02 -4.18
C GLY A 13 8.77 -0.47 -4.85
N THR A 14 8.82 -0.53 -6.19
CA THR A 14 7.78 -1.14 -7.02
C THR A 14 8.43 -2.09 -8.03
N GLY A 15 7.79 -3.23 -8.31
CA GLY A 15 8.32 -4.24 -9.21
C GLY A 15 7.29 -5.32 -9.54
N HIS A 16 7.30 -5.82 -10.79
CA HIS A 16 6.36 -6.83 -11.29
C HIS A 16 4.88 -6.50 -11.00
N GLY A 17 4.51 -5.23 -11.10
CA GLY A 17 3.15 -4.76 -10.81
C GLY A 17 2.77 -4.81 -9.33
N LYS A 18 3.73 -4.80 -8.40
CA LYS A 18 3.50 -4.78 -6.94
C LYS A 18 4.30 -3.67 -6.29
N ALA A 19 3.88 -3.23 -5.11
CA ALA A 19 4.62 -2.29 -4.26
C ALA A 19 5.11 -3.01 -3.00
N PHE A 20 6.24 -2.56 -2.48
CA PHE A 20 6.80 -2.99 -1.20
C PHE A 20 6.79 -1.77 -0.27
N LEU A 21 6.01 -1.82 0.79
CA LEU A 21 5.80 -0.67 1.68
C LEU A 21 5.69 -1.10 3.14
N ILE A 22 5.81 -0.14 4.06
CA ILE A 22 5.65 -0.38 5.50
C ILE A 22 4.34 0.27 5.96
N PRO A 23 3.26 -0.51 6.18
CA PRO A 23 2.01 0.05 6.63
C PRO A 23 2.09 0.41 8.11
N VAL A 24 1.26 1.38 8.51
CA VAL A 24 1.14 1.87 9.88
C VAL A 24 -0.30 1.83 10.39
N ASP A 25 -1.27 1.79 9.48
CA ASP A 25 -2.69 1.65 9.80
C ASP A 25 -3.34 0.60 8.87
N HIS A 26 -2.91 -0.65 9.01
CA HIS A 26 -3.47 -1.79 8.28
C HIS A 26 -4.51 -2.53 9.14
N PRO A 27 -5.69 -2.89 8.60
CA PRO A 27 -6.74 -3.62 9.34
C PRO A 27 -6.27 -4.96 9.93
N ASN A 28 -5.29 -5.59 9.30
CA ASN A 28 -4.51 -6.66 9.90
C ASN A 28 -3.26 -6.06 10.59
N GLU A 29 -3.40 -5.76 11.88
CA GLU A 29 -2.38 -5.08 12.69
C GLU A 29 -1.01 -5.78 12.71
N ARG A 30 -0.96 -7.09 12.47
CA ARG A 30 0.29 -7.88 12.44
C ARG A 30 1.26 -7.44 11.34
N LEU A 31 0.75 -6.71 10.35
CA LEU A 31 1.49 -6.18 9.22
C LEU A 31 2.08 -4.79 9.49
N ASN A 32 1.55 -4.04 10.46
CA ASN A 32 2.04 -2.70 10.77
C ASN A 32 3.51 -2.75 11.21
N GLY A 33 4.32 -1.82 10.68
CA GLY A 33 5.76 -1.72 10.96
C GLY A 33 6.63 -2.78 10.26
N LYS A 34 6.06 -3.61 9.37
CA LYS A 34 6.82 -4.60 8.57
C LYS A 34 6.75 -4.28 7.09
N ILE A 35 7.78 -4.68 6.35
CA ILE A 35 7.73 -4.61 4.88
C ILE A 35 6.68 -5.60 4.39
N VAL A 36 5.67 -5.09 3.69
CA VAL A 36 4.63 -5.89 3.03
C VAL A 36 4.70 -5.72 1.53
N MET A 37 4.40 -6.80 0.83
CA MET A 37 4.17 -6.79 -0.61
C MET A 37 2.68 -6.61 -0.85
N THR A 38 2.31 -5.59 -1.62
CA THR A 38 0.91 -5.38 -2.00
C THR A 38 0.42 -6.47 -2.96
N SER A 39 -0.90 -6.60 -3.09
CA SER A 39 -1.47 -7.22 -4.30
C SER A 39 -1.13 -6.40 -5.55
N GLY A 40 -1.52 -6.89 -6.72
CA GLY A 40 -1.30 -6.19 -7.99
C GLY A 40 -1.75 -4.73 -7.94
N ILE A 41 -0.86 -3.82 -8.33
CA ILE A 41 -1.10 -2.40 -8.53
C ILE A 41 -1.99 -2.25 -9.75
N GLU A 42 -3.16 -1.63 -9.55
CA GLU A 42 -4.07 -1.24 -10.62
C GLU A 42 -3.80 0.20 -11.06
N LYS A 43 -3.51 1.09 -10.10
CA LYS A 43 -3.10 2.48 -10.37
C LYS A 43 -2.05 2.92 -9.38
N PHE A 44 -1.09 3.71 -9.85
CA PHE A 44 -0.10 4.35 -9.00
C PHE A 44 0.03 5.82 -9.38
N ASP A 45 -0.37 6.70 -8.47
CA ASP A 45 -0.10 8.13 -8.57
C ASP A 45 1.20 8.44 -7.82
N LYS A 46 2.25 8.69 -8.60
CA LYS A 46 3.59 9.01 -8.10
C LYS A 46 3.66 10.37 -7.40
N ALA A 47 2.78 11.32 -7.73
CA ALA A 47 2.81 12.64 -7.13
C ALA A 47 2.28 12.62 -5.69
N THR A 48 1.24 11.82 -5.44
CA THR A 48 0.61 11.71 -4.12
C THR A 48 1.04 10.47 -3.33
N GLY A 49 1.79 9.56 -3.94
CA GLY A 49 2.11 8.25 -3.36
C GLY A 49 0.91 7.31 -3.28
N ARG A 50 -0.24 7.66 -3.84
CA ARG A 50 -1.45 6.83 -3.78
C ARG A 50 -1.28 5.59 -4.65
N ILE A 51 -1.34 4.41 -4.03
CA ILE A 51 -1.29 3.11 -4.72
C ILE A 51 -2.64 2.44 -4.57
N GLU A 52 -3.32 2.23 -5.68
CA GLU A 52 -4.57 1.47 -5.71
C GLU A 52 -4.29 0.05 -6.20
N THR A 53 -4.76 -0.92 -5.43
CA THR A 53 -4.74 -2.35 -5.79
C THR A 53 -6.16 -2.88 -5.88
N ARG A 54 -6.33 -4.14 -6.29
CA ARG A 54 -7.65 -4.79 -6.37
C ARG A 54 -8.48 -4.66 -5.10
N ASN A 55 -7.85 -4.78 -3.93
CA ASN A 55 -8.57 -4.88 -2.65
C ASN A 55 -8.27 -3.73 -1.67
N THR A 56 -7.26 -2.91 -1.93
CA THR A 56 -6.76 -1.95 -0.94
C THR A 56 -6.22 -0.70 -1.62
N ILE A 57 -6.43 0.45 -1.00
CA ILE A 57 -5.79 1.72 -1.39
C ILE A 57 -4.74 2.04 -0.33
N TYR A 58 -3.49 2.19 -0.74
CA TYR A 58 -2.41 2.64 0.12
C TYR A 58 -2.17 4.13 -0.07
N MET A 59 -2.02 4.86 1.03
CA MET A 59 -1.71 6.28 1.04
C MET A 59 -0.56 6.57 2.00
N PRO A 60 0.34 7.51 1.67
CA PRO A 60 1.31 8.00 2.63
C PRO A 60 0.63 8.51 3.91
N GLN A 61 1.28 8.27 5.04
CA GLN A 61 0.98 8.91 6.32
C GLN A 61 1.71 10.24 6.42
#